data_AF-A0A2N2Y467-F1
#
_entry.id   AF-A0A2N2Y467-F1
#
_cell.length_a   1.000
_cell.length_b   1.000
_cell.length_c   1.000
_cell.angle_alpha   90.00
_cell.angle_beta   90.00
_cell.angle_gamma   90.00
#
_symmetry.space_group_name_H-M   'P 1'
#
loop_
_entity.id
_entity.type
_entity.pdbx_description
1 polymer ?
#
loop_
_entity_poly.entity_id
_entity_poly.type
_entity_poly.pdbx_seq_one_letter_code
_entity_poly.pdbx_strand_id
1 'polypeptide(L)'
;VALFFSHDFESLLFKAGWFQPRPELLFNALWGDMTKPMLHQGVVFDVPRLGYYEAGININNLLNLQFYSLGIGGAWRFGPYSLPASSDNLALMLTFKWGF
;
A
#
# COMPACT_ATOMS: atom_id res chain seq x y z
N VAL A 1 -13.19 1.30 -11.35
CA VAL A 1 -12.43 0.03 -11.39
C VAL A 1 -11.19 0.20 -10.55
N ALA A 2 -10.94 -0.74 -9.65
CA ALA A 2 -9.75 -0.75 -8.80
C ALA A 2 -8.94 -2.01 -9.10
N LEU A 3 -7.62 -1.87 -9.11
CA LEU A 3 -6.65 -2.94 -9.25
C LEU A 3 -5.74 -2.91 -8.02
N PHE A 4 -5.59 -4.06 -7.39
CA PHE A 4 -4.69 -4.25 -6.27
C PHE A 4 -3.80 -5.43 -6.61
N PHE A 5 -2.50 -5.18 -6.69
CA PHE A 5 -1.49 -6.18 -6.94
C PHE A 5 -0.52 -6.21 -5.77
N SER A 6 -0.29 -7.39 -5.23
CA SER A 6 0.75 -7.63 -4.24
C SER A 6 1.52 -8.90 -4.58
N HIS A 7 2.82 -8.87 -4.31
CA HIS A 7 3.70 -10.02 -4.46
C HIS A 7 4.62 -10.13 -3.26
N ASP A 8 4.44 -11.18 -2.46
CA ASP A 8 5.32 -11.52 -1.33
C ASP A 8 6.45 -12.42 -1.86
N PHE A 9 7.70 -11.97 -1.71
CA PHE A 9 8.88 -12.76 -2.08
C PHE A 9 9.22 -13.82 -1.01
N GLU A 10 8.39 -13.95 0.02
CA GLU A 10 8.55 -14.82 1.16
C GLU A 10 9.94 -14.66 1.81
N SER A 11 10.52 -15.77 2.26
CA SER A 11 11.86 -15.83 2.82
C SER A 11 12.93 -16.17 1.76
N LEU A 12 12.61 -16.05 0.46
CA LEU A 12 13.52 -16.47 -0.62
C LEU A 12 14.83 -15.66 -0.64
N LEU A 13 14.80 -14.43 -0.15
CA LEU A 13 15.95 -13.53 -0.17
C LEU A 13 16.85 -13.67 1.07
N PHE A 14 16.28 -13.94 2.25
CA PHE A 14 17.02 -14.03 3.52
C PHE A 14 16.41 -15.04 4.48
N LYS A 15 17.19 -16.05 4.90
CA LYS A 15 16.84 -17.00 5.96
C LYS A 15 17.92 -16.99 7.04
N ALA A 16 17.70 -16.22 8.12
CA ALA A 16 18.62 -16.16 9.26
C ALA A 16 17.87 -16.41 10.58
N GLY A 17 17.58 -17.68 10.89
CA GLY A 17 17.01 -18.08 12.18
C GLY A 17 15.69 -17.36 12.49
N TRP A 18 15.68 -16.54 13.54
CA TRP A 18 14.52 -15.76 14.00
C TRP A 18 14.24 -14.50 13.15
N PHE A 19 15.21 -14.06 12.33
CA PHE A 19 15.08 -12.92 11.43
C PHE A 19 14.86 -13.41 10.00
N GLN A 20 13.60 -13.34 9.55
CA GLN A 20 13.18 -13.79 8.22
C GLN A 20 12.34 -12.69 7.58
N PRO A 21 12.95 -11.55 7.21
CA PRO A 21 12.23 -10.46 6.58
C PRO A 21 11.58 -10.97 5.29
N ARG A 22 10.34 -10.56 5.06
CA ARG A 22 9.55 -10.91 3.88
C ARG A 22 9.25 -9.65 3.08
N PRO A 23 10.08 -9.33 2.07
CA PRO A 23 9.81 -8.21 1.18
C PRO A 23 8.53 -8.48 0.40
N GLU A 24 7.68 -7.48 0.29
CA GLU A 24 6.43 -7.53 -0.47
C GLU A 24 6.35 -6.29 -1.35
N LEU A 25 6.12 -6.50 -2.65
CA LEU A 25 5.87 -5.43 -3.59
C LEU A 25 4.36 -5.17 -3.67
N LEU A 26 3.98 -3.89 -3.68
CA LEU A 26 2.62 -3.43 -3.82
C LEU A 26 2.48 -2.55 -5.06
N PHE A 27 1.39 -2.72 -5.79
CA PHE A 27 0.95 -1.80 -6.83
C PHE A 27 -0.57 -1.69 -6.81
N ASN A 28 -1.06 -0.48 -6.61
CA ASN A 28 -2.48 -0.18 -6.56
C ASN A 28 -2.81 0.85 -7.62
N ALA A 29 -3.94 0.66 -8.29
CA ALA A 29 -4.42 1.62 -9.25
C ALA A 29 -5.95 1.72 -9.23
N LEU A 30 -6.46 2.93 -9.43
CA LEU A 30 -7.89 3.23 -9.37
C LEU A 30 -8.26 4.21 -10.47
N TRP A 31 -9.25 3.84 -11.26
CA TRP A 31 -9.82 4.70 -12.31
C TRP A 31 -11.33 4.64 -12.26
N GLY A 32 -11.97 5.79 -12.36
CA GLY A 32 -13.42 5.82 -12.41
C GLY A 32 -13.99 7.21 -12.47
N ASP A 33 -15.30 7.25 -12.61
CA ASP A 33 -16.08 8.47 -12.52
C ASP A 33 -17.19 8.30 -11.46
N MET A 34 -17.76 9.41 -10.99
CA MET A 34 -18.87 9.43 -10.06
C MET A 34 -20.10 10.07 -10.70
N THR A 35 -21.22 9.37 -10.60
CA THR A 35 -22.52 9.88 -11.02
C THR A 35 -23.21 10.59 -9.86
N LYS A 36 -23.78 11.77 -10.09
CA LYS A 36 -24.54 12.57 -9.09
C LYS A 36 -23.73 12.91 -7.81
N PRO A 37 -22.58 13.62 -7.92
CA PRO A 37 -21.76 14.00 -6.76
C PRO A 37 -22.55 14.84 -5.73
N MET A 38 -23.55 15.60 -6.17
CA MET A 38 -24.41 16.45 -5.32
C MET A 38 -25.20 15.69 -4.24
N LEU A 39 -25.36 14.37 -4.36
CA LEU A 39 -26.03 13.54 -3.35
C LEU A 39 -25.13 13.23 -2.14
N HIS A 40 -23.82 13.47 -2.24
CA HIS A 40 -22.86 13.27 -1.17
C HIS A 40 -22.60 14.61 -0.48
N GLN A 41 -23.41 14.93 0.54
CA GLN A 41 -23.28 16.17 1.30
C GLN A 41 -22.27 16.02 2.44
N GLY A 42 -21.52 17.08 2.72
CA GLY A 42 -20.61 17.16 3.87
C GLY A 42 -19.21 16.56 3.65
N VAL A 43 -18.90 16.05 2.45
CA VAL A 43 -17.56 15.53 2.12
C VAL A 43 -17.12 16.10 0.77
N VAL A 44 -15.94 16.72 0.73
CA VAL A 44 -15.25 17.08 -0.51
C VAL A 44 -14.28 15.96 -0.83
N PHE A 45 -14.39 15.36 -2.01
CA PHE A 45 -13.49 14.30 -2.46
C PHE A 45 -13.24 14.44 -3.96
N ASP A 46 -12.04 14.03 -4.38
CA ASP A 46 -11.66 13.99 -5.78
C ASP A 46 -11.95 12.63 -6.39
N VAL A 47 -12.42 12.64 -7.63
CA VAL A 47 -12.71 11.43 -8.40
C VAL A 47 -11.51 11.12 -9.31
N PRO A 48 -10.94 9.90 -9.25
CA PRO A 48 -9.72 9.53 -9.96
C PRO A 48 -9.98 9.23 -11.46
N ARG A 49 -10.48 10.22 -12.20
CA ARG A 49 -10.78 10.12 -13.65
C ARG A 49 -9.55 9.88 -14.52
N LEU A 50 -8.41 10.49 -14.16
CA LEU A 50 -7.15 10.34 -14.90
C LEU A 50 -6.32 9.11 -14.46
N GLY A 51 -6.81 8.38 -13.46
CA GLY A 51 -6.09 7.26 -12.85
C GLY A 51 -5.21 7.66 -11.69
N TYR A 52 -5.51 7.05 -10.55
CA TYR A 52 -4.72 7.11 -9.34
C TYR A 52 -3.78 5.90 -9.29
N TYR A 53 -2.52 6.11 -8.95
CA TYR A 53 -1.50 5.06 -8.90
C TYR A 53 -0.65 5.17 -7.65
N GLU A 54 -0.39 4.02 -7.04
CA GLU A 54 0.55 3.86 -5.93
C GLU A 54 1.39 2.62 -6.14
N ALA A 55 2.67 2.72 -5.83
CA ALA A 55 3.55 1.58 -5.75
C ALA A 55 4.32 1.65 -4.44
N GLY A 56 4.54 0.51 -3.82
CA GLY A 56 5.15 0.45 -2.51
C GLY A 56 5.91 -0.84 -2.26
N ILE A 57 6.70 -0.81 -1.21
CA ILE A 57 7.41 -1.96 -0.70
C ILE A 57 7.10 -2.06 0.78
N ASN A 58 6.73 -3.26 1.21
CA ASN A 58 6.66 -3.64 2.60
C ASN A 58 7.81 -4.58 2.94
N ILE A 59 8.27 -4.50 4.18
CA ILE A 59 9.14 -5.50 4.78
C ILE A 59 8.36 -6.08 5.95
N ASN A 60 7.78 -7.25 5.70
CA ASN A 60 6.99 -7.99 6.67
C ASN A 60 7.89 -8.88 7.53
N ASN A 61 7.32 -9.43 8.60
CA ASN A 61 8.00 -10.38 9.48
C ASN A 61 9.31 -9.87 10.09
N LEU A 62 9.34 -8.58 10.43
CA LEU A 62 10.46 -7.95 11.16
C LEU A 62 10.43 -8.32 12.64
N LEU A 63 9.23 -8.35 13.24
CA LEU A 63 9.01 -8.84 14.59
C LEU A 63 8.03 -10.01 14.54
N ASN A 64 8.55 -11.22 14.71
CA ASN A 64 7.75 -12.44 14.76
C ASN A 64 7.33 -12.73 16.21
N LEU A 65 6.03 -12.69 16.48
CA LEU A 65 5.44 -12.93 17.80
C LEU A 65 4.67 -14.26 17.83
N GLN A 66 5.14 -15.24 17.06
CA GLN A 66 4.62 -16.62 16.96
C GLN A 66 3.26 -16.74 16.26
N PHE A 67 2.24 -15.99 16.69
CA PHE A 67 0.88 -16.03 16.12
C PHE A 67 0.61 -14.91 15.11
N TYR A 68 1.43 -13.88 15.10
CA TYR A 68 1.35 -12.78 14.16
C TYR A 68 2.74 -12.17 14.01
N SER A 69 2.91 -11.43 12.93
CA SER A 69 4.14 -10.71 12.65
C SER A 69 3.85 -9.26 12.33
N LEU A 70 4.74 -8.39 12.79
CA LEU A 70 4.73 -6.98 12.46
C LEU A 70 5.82 -6.67 11.44
N GLY A 71 5.54 -5.68 10.61
CA GLY A 71 6.48 -5.12 9.66
C GLY A 71 6.22 -3.65 9.44
N ILE A 72 6.97 -3.10 8.49
CA ILE A 72 6.87 -1.70 8.09
C ILE A 72 6.80 -1.64 6.58
N GLY A 73 6.22 -0.58 6.06
CA GLY A 73 6.11 -0.39 4.62
C GLY A 73 6.06 1.08 4.24
N GLY A 74 6.29 1.30 2.95
CA GLY A 74 6.17 2.60 2.33
C GLY A 74 5.51 2.44 0.97
N ALA A 75 4.56 3.34 0.66
CA ALA A 75 4.00 3.48 -0.67
C ALA A 75 4.21 4.90 -1.16
N TRP A 76 4.47 5.03 -2.45
CA TRP A 76 4.62 6.30 -3.13
C TRP A 76 3.48 6.48 -4.13
N ARG A 77 2.79 7.62 -4.01
CA ARG A 77 1.77 8.05 -4.97
C ARG A 77 2.44 8.73 -6.17
N PHE A 78 2.03 8.35 -7.37
CA PHE A 78 2.53 8.96 -8.59
C PHE A 78 1.45 9.09 -9.67
N GLY A 79 1.77 9.86 -10.71
CA GLY A 79 0.88 10.10 -11.84
C GLY A 79 0.06 11.40 -11.71
N PRO A 80 -1.11 11.47 -12.36
CA PRO A 80 -1.91 12.70 -12.44
C PRO A 80 -2.41 13.25 -11.08
N TYR A 81 -2.45 12.39 -10.05
CA TYR A 81 -2.90 12.73 -8.70
C TYR A 81 -1.75 12.87 -7.70
N SER A 82 -0.51 13.06 -8.18
CA SER A 82 0.61 13.44 -7.31
C SER A 82 0.36 14.80 -6.66
N LEU A 83 0.66 14.90 -5.37
CA LEU A 83 0.59 16.15 -4.61
C LEU A 83 1.80 17.05 -4.90
N PRO A 84 1.67 18.38 -4.76
CA PRO A 84 2.76 19.32 -5.06
C PRO A 84 4.02 19.11 -4.20
N ALA A 85 3.84 18.73 -2.94
CA ALA A 85 4.94 18.40 -2.05
C ALA A 85 5.28 16.91 -2.17
N SER A 86 6.52 16.59 -2.53
CA SER A 86 6.97 15.20 -2.68
C SER A 86 6.82 14.40 -1.38
N SER A 87 6.97 15.03 -0.22
CA SER A 87 6.75 14.39 1.09
C SER A 87 5.33 13.84 1.25
N ASP A 88 4.35 14.54 0.71
CA ASP A 88 2.93 14.20 0.89
C ASP A 88 2.51 13.03 0.00
N ASN A 89 3.36 12.67 -0.97
CA ASN A 89 3.18 11.49 -1.81
C ASN A 89 3.72 10.21 -1.17
N LEU A 90 4.46 10.31 -0.06
CA LEU A 90 4.97 9.16 0.68
C LEU A 90 3.99 8.79 1.81
N ALA A 91 3.45 7.59 1.73
CA ALA A 91 2.70 6.97 2.81
C ALA A 91 3.61 5.98 3.55
N LEU A 92 3.79 6.18 4.87
CA LEU A 92 4.42 5.20 5.75
C LEU A 92 3.34 4.37 6.44
N MET A 93 3.55 3.06 6.52
CA MET A 93 2.57 2.14 7.07
C MET A 93 3.21 1.09 7.98
N LEU A 94 2.45 0.68 8.99
CA LEU A 94 2.74 -0.50 9.79
C LEU A 94 1.97 -1.67 9.19
N THR A 95 2.65 -2.81 9.02
CA THR A 95 2.02 -4.01 8.51
C THR A 95 1.81 -5.02 9.63
N PHE A 96 0.65 -5.66 9.59
CA PHE A 96 0.27 -6.73 10.48
C PHE A 96 -0.10 -7.94 9.62
N LYS A 97 0.58 -9.06 9.82
CA LYS A 97 0.29 -10.33 9.13
C LYS A 97 -0.04 -11.37 10.19
N TRP A 98 -1.21 -11.98 10.07
CA TRP A 98 -1.62 -13.08 10.94
C TRP A 98 -0.89 -14.37 10.55
N GLY A 99 -0.42 -15.14 11.54
CA GLY A 99 0.29 -16.40 11.33
C GLY A 99 -0.65 -17.61 11.45
N PHE A 100 -1.04 -18.17 10.30
CA PHE A 100 -1.43 -19.57 10.12
C PHE A 100 -0.90 -20.04 8.77
#